data_AF-A0A7K0YQH7-F1
#
_entry.id   AF-A0A7K0YQH7-F1
#
_cell.length_a   1.000
_cell.length_b   1.000
_cell.length_c   1.000
_cell.angle_alpha   90.00
_cell.angle_beta   90.00
_cell.angle_gamma   90.00
#
_symmetry.space_group_name_H-M   'P 1'
#
loop_
_entity.id
_entity.type
_entity.pdbx_description
1 polymer ?
#
loop_
_entity_poly.entity_id
_entity_poly.type
_entity_poly.pdbx_seq_one_letter_code
_entity_poly.pdbx_strand_id
1 'polypeptide(L)'
;RSLELGGRVIALTMPVQVPMNMSFLNFCGLWLLPGWQKILGVPLAQRIETLKDPDTRVFLLENSLSQAAGVFRRLADWGDYIIGDTYSEANEGLKGRTVREIAQERSKSSFGTLLDIVIADDLQTILWPQPQDDDAESWRMRAELWQDGRALIGGSDAGAHLDRMCGAPYPTRWLADCIRGRKLVSVEYAVQMMTSQPAKLFGLVDRGELRVGAHGDIVIFDADEIASEQAKLVTDLPGDSSRLSAGSMGVKRVLVNGVTIVENGVANGAVPGTVLKSGIDTYTVTAR
;
A
#
# COMPACT_ATOMS: atom_id res chain seq x y z
N ARG A 1 9.69 -28.58 7.95
CA ARG A 1 9.69 -28.53 9.44
C ARG A 1 8.29 -28.37 10.07
N SER A 2 7.55 -27.27 9.92
CA SER A 2 6.22 -27.13 10.57
C SER A 2 5.24 -28.23 10.12
N LEU A 3 5.15 -28.46 8.80
CA LEU A 3 4.29 -29.51 8.24
C LEU A 3 4.65 -30.93 8.75
N GLU A 4 5.95 -31.24 8.88
CA GLU A 4 6.42 -32.52 9.45
C GLU A 4 5.96 -32.73 10.90
N LEU A 5 5.76 -31.65 11.65
CA LEU A 5 5.26 -31.66 13.02
C LEU A 5 3.73 -31.57 13.10
N GLY A 6 3.03 -31.64 11.95
CA GLY A 6 1.58 -31.49 11.86
C GLY A 6 1.09 -30.07 12.10
N GLY A 7 1.92 -29.06 11.82
CA GLY A 7 1.58 -27.65 11.95
C GLY A 7 1.37 -26.98 10.58
N ARG A 8 0.27 -26.23 10.44
CA ARG A 8 -0.06 -25.43 9.27
C ARG A 8 0.52 -24.02 9.37
N VAL A 9 1.27 -23.60 8.35
CA VAL A 9 1.75 -22.21 8.18
C VAL A 9 1.02 -21.59 7.02
N ILE A 10 0.41 -20.43 7.24
CA ILE A 10 -0.28 -19.66 6.21
C ILE A 10 0.48 -18.34 6.05
N ALA A 11 0.99 -18.09 4.84
CA ALA A 11 1.58 -16.81 4.49
C ALA A 11 0.48 -15.76 4.32
N LEU A 12 0.73 -14.53 4.78
CA LEU A 12 -0.14 -13.38 4.51
C LEU A 12 0.47 -12.59 3.36
N THR A 13 -0.34 -12.28 2.35
CA THR A 13 0.14 -11.63 1.12
C THR A 13 -0.80 -10.52 0.69
N MET A 14 -0.26 -9.41 0.20
CA MET A 14 -1.09 -8.34 -0.35
C MET A 14 -1.46 -8.62 -1.81
N PRO A 15 -2.75 -8.58 -2.19
CA PRO A 15 -3.18 -8.88 -3.55
C PRO A 15 -3.05 -7.70 -4.53
N VAL A 16 -2.56 -6.56 -4.04
CA VAL A 16 -2.35 -5.34 -4.81
C VAL A 16 -0.99 -4.75 -4.44
N GLN A 17 -0.44 -3.94 -5.34
CA GLN A 17 0.67 -3.07 -4.99
C GLN A 17 0.18 -1.95 -4.08
N VAL A 18 0.81 -1.86 -2.91
CA VAL A 18 0.50 -0.85 -1.90
C VAL A 18 1.18 0.46 -2.30
N PRO A 19 0.42 1.55 -2.53
CA PRO A 19 1.01 2.87 -2.72
C PRO A 19 1.88 3.23 -1.52
N MET A 20 3.14 3.54 -1.79
CA MET A 20 4.11 3.99 -0.80
C MET A 20 4.53 5.42 -1.12
N ASN A 21 4.39 6.32 -0.16
CA ASN A 21 4.91 7.68 -0.27
C ASN A 21 6.28 7.78 0.42
N MET A 22 7.18 8.54 -0.19
CA MET A 22 8.47 8.93 0.37
C MET A 22 8.66 10.44 0.27
N SER A 23 9.49 10.98 1.17
CA SER A 23 9.89 12.38 1.17
C SER A 23 11.27 12.51 1.81
N PHE A 24 12.02 13.53 1.41
CA PHE A 24 13.31 13.86 2.01
C PHE A 24 13.14 14.71 3.29
N LEU A 25 11.96 15.29 3.51
CA LEU A 25 11.65 16.12 4.67
C LEU A 25 11.40 15.28 5.94
N ASN A 26 10.61 14.23 5.82
CA ASN A 26 10.22 13.41 6.97
C ASN A 26 11.07 12.15 7.06
N PHE A 27 11.24 11.63 8.28
CA PHE A 27 11.90 10.33 8.48
C PHE A 27 11.14 9.28 7.68
N CYS A 28 11.81 8.62 6.73
CA CYS A 28 11.20 7.62 5.85
C CYS A 28 12.20 6.50 5.52
N GLY A 29 11.81 5.57 4.65
CA GLY A 29 12.65 4.44 4.25
C GLY A 29 14.01 4.85 3.65
N LEU A 30 14.09 6.02 3.01
CA LEU A 30 15.33 6.55 2.42
C LEU A 30 16.41 6.81 3.47
N TRP A 31 16.04 7.16 4.71
CA TRP A 31 17.00 7.44 5.79
C TRP A 31 17.73 6.18 6.24
N LEU A 32 17.17 5.01 5.97
CA LEU A 32 17.74 3.70 6.30
C LEU A 32 18.79 3.26 5.27
N LEU A 33 18.93 3.96 4.15
CA LEU A 33 20.05 3.73 3.24
C LEU A 33 21.37 4.10 3.93
N PRO A 34 22.47 3.35 3.71
CA PRO A 34 23.74 3.60 4.39
C PRO A 34 24.20 5.05 4.22
N GLY A 35 24.58 5.72 5.31
CA GLY A 35 25.06 7.11 5.27
C GLY A 35 23.99 8.19 5.10
N TRP A 36 22.77 7.86 4.64
CA TRP A 36 21.71 8.86 4.41
C TRP A 36 21.22 9.53 5.69
N GLN A 37 21.15 8.80 6.82
CA GLN A 37 20.78 9.38 8.11
C GLN A 37 21.70 10.53 8.54
N LYS A 38 22.98 10.53 8.15
CA LYS A 38 23.90 11.63 8.49
C LYS A 38 23.53 12.94 7.79
N ILE A 39 22.94 12.82 6.59
CA ILE A 39 22.57 13.95 5.74
C ILE A 39 21.13 14.39 6.00
N LEU A 40 20.22 13.45 6.17
CA LEU A 40 18.80 13.75 6.41
C LEU A 40 18.46 13.94 7.90
N GLY A 41 19.33 13.52 8.82
CA GLY A 41 19.11 13.64 10.27
C GLY A 41 19.40 15.01 10.88
N VAL A 42 19.91 15.97 10.10
CA VAL A 42 20.26 17.33 10.57
C VAL A 42 19.11 18.33 10.34
N PRO A 43 19.17 19.59 10.80
CA PRO A 43 18.13 20.59 10.53
C PRO A 43 17.92 20.86 9.03
N LEU A 44 16.68 21.18 8.61
CA LEU A 44 16.27 21.30 7.21
C LEU A 44 17.23 22.13 6.33
N ALA A 45 17.59 23.34 6.77
CA ALA A 45 18.50 24.21 6.03
C ALA A 45 19.86 23.53 5.77
N GLN A 46 20.39 22.81 6.76
CA GLN A 46 21.65 22.08 6.62
C GLN A 46 21.50 20.88 5.67
N ARG A 47 20.36 20.17 5.68
CA ARG A 47 20.08 19.10 4.71
C ARG A 47 20.14 19.63 3.29
N ILE A 48 19.44 20.73 3.03
CA ILE A 48 19.36 21.36 1.70
C ILE A 48 20.75 21.77 1.22
N GLU A 49 21.52 22.48 2.04
CA GLU A 49 22.89 22.89 1.66
C GLU A 49 23.80 21.69 1.41
N THR A 50 23.68 20.64 2.21
CA THR A 50 24.50 19.44 2.04
C THR A 50 24.08 18.65 0.79
N LEU A 51 22.79 18.63 0.42
CA LEU A 51 22.31 18.00 -0.81
C LEU A 51 22.69 18.78 -2.08
N LYS A 52 23.11 20.05 -1.98
CA LYS A 52 23.67 20.81 -3.10
C LYS A 52 25.13 20.44 -3.40
N ASP A 53 25.85 19.90 -2.43
CA ASP A 53 27.26 19.52 -2.58
C ASP A 53 27.43 18.28 -3.49
N PRO A 54 28.19 18.37 -4.60
CA PRO A 54 28.40 17.26 -5.52
C PRO A 54 28.99 16.00 -4.88
N ASP A 55 29.93 16.17 -3.95
CA ASP A 55 30.60 15.03 -3.28
C ASP A 55 29.61 14.27 -2.40
N THR A 56 28.74 15.00 -1.70
CA THR A 56 27.60 14.41 -0.96
C THR A 56 26.68 13.64 -1.90
N ARG A 57 26.34 14.17 -3.09
CA ARG A 57 25.48 13.47 -4.05
C ARG A 57 26.11 12.14 -4.50
N VAL A 58 27.40 12.14 -4.81
CA VAL A 58 28.15 10.92 -5.16
C VAL A 58 28.13 9.93 -3.99
N PHE A 59 28.44 10.40 -2.78
CA PHE A 59 28.40 9.57 -1.57
C PHE A 59 27.04 8.91 -1.35
N LEU A 60 25.94 9.65 -1.45
CA LEU A 60 24.58 9.13 -1.26
C LEU A 60 24.23 8.08 -2.33
N LEU A 61 24.60 8.34 -3.58
CA LEU A 61 24.35 7.43 -4.70
C LEU A 61 25.12 6.12 -4.53
N GLU A 62 26.43 6.17 -4.26
CA GLU A 62 27.26 4.97 -4.07
C GLU A 62 26.76 4.12 -2.90
N ASN A 63 26.44 4.76 -1.77
CA ASN A 63 25.95 4.04 -0.61
C ASN A 63 24.57 3.41 -0.84
N SER A 64 23.71 4.06 -1.64
CA SER A 64 22.39 3.50 -2.00
C SER A 64 22.48 2.19 -2.80
N LEU A 65 23.57 2.00 -3.54
CA LEU A 65 23.85 0.81 -4.35
C LEU A 65 24.75 -0.21 -3.66
N SER A 66 25.26 0.11 -2.47
CA SER A 66 26.19 -0.74 -1.72
C SER A 66 25.54 -2.03 -1.24
N GLN A 67 26.35 -3.07 -0.97
CA GLN A 67 25.85 -4.31 -0.35
C GLN A 67 25.23 -4.07 1.04
N ALA A 68 25.73 -3.07 1.77
CA ALA A 68 25.22 -2.69 3.08
C ALA A 68 23.77 -2.18 3.04
N ALA A 69 23.28 -1.71 1.87
CA ALA A 69 21.89 -1.31 1.70
C ALA A 69 20.90 -2.49 1.79
N GLY A 70 21.36 -3.73 1.53
CA GLY A 70 20.56 -4.94 1.63
C GLY A 70 19.20 -4.82 0.93
N VAL A 71 18.12 -5.12 1.66
CA VAL A 71 16.74 -5.02 1.15
C VAL A 71 16.30 -3.61 0.80
N PHE A 72 16.97 -2.57 1.30
CA PHE A 72 16.66 -1.16 0.99
C PHE A 72 17.23 -0.69 -0.34
N ARG A 73 18.13 -1.47 -0.98
CA ARG A 73 18.67 -1.14 -2.30
C ARG A 73 17.57 -0.93 -3.36
N ARG A 74 16.43 -1.61 -3.22
CA ARG A 74 15.23 -1.42 -4.07
C ARG A 74 14.63 -0.01 -4.03
N LEU A 75 15.03 0.83 -3.06
CA LEU A 75 14.62 2.23 -3.00
C LEU A 75 15.50 3.13 -3.86
N ALA A 76 16.62 2.63 -4.37
CA ALA A 76 17.62 3.39 -5.12
C ALA A 76 17.33 3.44 -6.63
N ASP A 77 16.17 2.97 -7.09
CA ASP A 77 15.74 3.09 -8.49
C ASP A 77 15.17 4.48 -8.76
N TRP A 78 16.01 5.49 -8.59
CA TRP A 78 15.63 6.91 -8.57
C TRP A 78 14.86 7.37 -9.80
N GLY A 79 15.05 6.71 -10.95
CA GLY A 79 14.33 7.03 -12.19
C GLY A 79 12.86 6.62 -12.18
N ASP A 80 12.49 5.60 -11.41
CA ASP A 80 11.16 4.99 -11.44
C ASP A 80 10.25 5.58 -10.34
N TYR A 81 10.71 6.62 -9.66
CA TYR A 81 9.85 7.44 -8.82
C TYR A 81 8.92 8.29 -9.69
N ILE A 82 7.63 8.25 -9.39
CA ILE A 82 6.67 9.22 -9.91
C ILE A 82 6.66 10.43 -8.97
N ILE A 83 6.78 11.63 -9.54
CA ILE A 83 6.62 12.89 -8.80
C ILE A 83 5.16 13.06 -8.41
N GLY A 84 4.89 13.19 -7.11
CA GLY A 84 3.58 13.48 -6.54
C GLY A 84 3.31 14.98 -6.47
N ASP A 85 2.74 15.41 -5.36
CA ASP A 85 2.54 16.84 -5.08
C ASP A 85 3.89 17.57 -4.98
N THR A 86 3.92 18.77 -5.55
CA THR A 86 5.06 19.69 -5.64
C THR A 86 4.62 21.06 -5.13
N TYR A 87 5.58 21.88 -4.68
CA TYR A 87 5.28 23.09 -3.91
C TYR A 87 5.99 24.36 -4.41
N SER A 88 6.95 24.23 -5.32
CA SER A 88 7.65 25.34 -5.96
C SER A 88 7.19 25.56 -7.40
N GLU A 89 7.25 26.82 -7.85
CA GLU A 89 6.97 27.21 -9.25
C GLU A 89 7.89 26.47 -10.24
N ALA A 90 9.14 26.21 -9.84
CA ALA A 90 10.12 25.48 -10.66
C ALA A 90 9.73 24.02 -10.96
N ASN A 91 8.80 23.45 -10.18
CA ASN A 91 8.32 22.09 -10.31
C ASN A 91 6.89 22.00 -10.87
N GLU A 92 6.30 23.10 -11.31
CA GLU A 92 4.99 23.09 -11.96
C GLU A 92 4.97 22.14 -13.16
N GLY A 93 3.90 21.35 -13.28
CA GLY A 93 3.73 20.36 -14.35
C GLY A 93 4.55 19.07 -14.21
N LEU A 94 5.31 18.88 -13.12
CA LEU A 94 6.06 17.64 -12.90
C LEU A 94 5.20 16.51 -12.31
N LYS A 95 4.11 16.83 -11.61
CA LYS A 95 3.23 15.86 -10.96
C LYS A 95 2.72 14.80 -11.95
N GLY A 96 2.80 13.53 -11.55
CA GLY A 96 2.38 12.36 -12.32
C GLY A 96 3.45 11.84 -13.29
N ARG A 97 4.57 12.54 -13.45
CA ARG A 97 5.66 12.15 -14.35
C ARG A 97 6.73 11.35 -13.62
N THR A 98 7.41 10.48 -14.33
CA THR A 98 8.57 9.76 -13.76
C THR A 98 9.80 10.66 -13.72
N VAL A 99 10.66 10.46 -12.72
CA VAL A 99 11.96 11.15 -12.65
C VAL A 99 12.79 10.88 -13.91
N ARG A 100 12.71 9.66 -14.46
CA ARG A 100 13.42 9.26 -15.69
C ARG A 100 13.04 10.13 -16.89
N GLU A 101 11.76 10.36 -17.13
CA GLU A 101 11.28 11.22 -18.22
C GLU A 101 11.80 12.65 -18.05
N ILE A 102 11.69 13.20 -16.83
CA ILE A 102 12.14 14.56 -16.52
C ILE A 102 13.66 14.68 -16.68
N ALA A 103 14.41 13.66 -16.27
CA ALA A 103 15.86 13.63 -16.37
C ALA A 103 16.35 13.59 -17.84
N GLN A 104 15.66 12.82 -18.69
CA GLN A 104 15.93 12.77 -20.13
C GLN A 104 15.74 14.13 -20.79
N GLU A 105 14.62 14.82 -20.52
CA GLU A 105 14.36 16.17 -21.03
C GLU A 105 15.42 17.17 -20.57
N ARG A 106 15.86 17.06 -19.31
CA ARG A 106 16.88 17.94 -18.72
C ARG A 106 18.31 17.54 -19.08
N SER A 107 18.51 16.44 -19.82
CA SER A 107 19.83 15.86 -20.12
C SER A 107 20.70 15.66 -18.86
N LYS A 108 20.08 15.20 -17.78
CA LYS A 108 20.70 14.96 -16.46
C LYS A 108 20.52 13.50 -16.02
N SER A 109 21.24 13.09 -14.99
CA SER A 109 21.00 11.80 -14.34
C SER A 109 19.67 11.82 -13.56
N SER A 110 19.02 10.66 -13.41
CA SER A 110 17.78 10.55 -12.62
C SER A 110 17.99 11.00 -11.17
N PHE A 111 19.09 10.57 -10.54
CA PHE A 111 19.38 10.94 -9.16
C PHE A 111 19.62 12.44 -8.98
N GLY A 112 20.42 13.05 -9.87
CA GLY A 112 20.65 14.50 -9.83
C GLY A 112 19.37 15.29 -10.08
N THR A 113 18.53 14.83 -11.02
CA THR A 113 17.23 15.45 -11.32
C THR A 113 16.29 15.36 -10.13
N LEU A 114 16.19 14.20 -9.47
CA LEU A 114 15.40 14.02 -8.27
C LEU A 114 15.86 14.98 -7.16
N LEU A 115 17.17 15.07 -6.92
CA LEU A 115 17.72 15.99 -5.91
C LEU A 115 17.40 17.45 -6.23
N ASP A 116 17.52 17.87 -7.49
CA ASP A 116 17.18 19.24 -7.90
C ASP A 116 15.68 19.55 -7.67
N ILE A 117 14.79 18.58 -7.96
CA ILE A 117 13.34 18.71 -7.72
C ILE A 117 13.05 18.85 -6.22
N VAL A 118 13.55 17.92 -5.39
CA VAL A 118 13.24 17.93 -3.95
C VAL A 118 13.84 19.14 -3.25
N ILE A 119 15.04 19.60 -3.65
CA ILE A 119 15.66 20.80 -3.10
C ILE A 119 14.81 22.04 -3.43
N ALA A 120 14.28 22.14 -4.65
CA ALA A 120 13.45 23.27 -5.04
C ALA A 120 12.14 23.38 -4.22
N ASP A 121 11.62 22.25 -3.74
CA ASP A 121 10.42 22.18 -2.88
C ASP A 121 10.73 22.21 -1.37
N ASP A 122 11.93 22.60 -0.93
CA ASP A 122 12.35 22.50 0.47
C ASP A 122 12.14 21.09 1.08
N LEU A 123 12.39 20.06 0.26
CA LEU A 123 12.26 18.63 0.54
C LEU A 123 10.81 18.13 0.71
N GLN A 124 9.80 18.98 0.46
CA GLN A 124 8.38 18.65 0.64
C GLN A 124 7.80 17.78 -0.47
N THR A 125 8.48 17.63 -1.61
CA THR A 125 7.99 16.82 -2.74
C THR A 125 7.56 15.43 -2.29
N ILE A 126 6.37 15.03 -2.71
CA ILE A 126 5.84 13.67 -2.51
C ILE A 126 6.43 12.76 -3.58
N LEU A 127 7.01 11.64 -3.17
CA LEU A 127 7.71 10.72 -4.06
C LEU A 127 7.05 9.33 -4.02
N TRP A 128 6.62 8.83 -5.17
CA TRP A 128 5.98 7.52 -5.30
C TRP A 128 6.92 6.53 -5.99
N PRO A 129 7.72 5.72 -5.26
CA PRO A 129 8.50 4.65 -5.87
C PRO A 129 7.60 3.62 -6.55
N GLN A 130 7.93 3.26 -7.79
CA GLN A 130 7.28 2.14 -8.45
C GLN A 130 7.84 0.80 -7.94
N PRO A 131 6.99 -0.19 -7.63
CA PRO A 131 7.45 -1.51 -7.29
C PRO A 131 8.09 -2.20 -8.50
N GLN A 132 9.20 -2.90 -8.28
CA GLN A 132 9.92 -3.63 -9.32
C GLN A 132 9.21 -4.91 -9.79
N ASP A 133 8.20 -5.35 -9.05
CA ASP A 133 7.53 -6.64 -9.19
C ASP A 133 6.14 -6.51 -9.85
N ASP A 134 5.97 -5.55 -10.77
CA ASP A 134 4.74 -5.30 -11.54
C ASP A 134 4.67 -6.04 -12.88
N ASP A 135 5.63 -6.91 -13.17
CA ASP A 135 5.66 -7.63 -14.44
C ASP A 135 4.70 -8.84 -14.45
N ALA A 136 4.42 -9.36 -15.65
CA ALA A 136 3.48 -10.45 -15.87
C ALA A 136 3.88 -11.75 -15.14
N GLU A 137 5.17 -12.06 -15.05
CA GLU A 137 5.64 -13.27 -14.36
C GLU A 137 5.48 -13.13 -12.85
N SER A 138 5.82 -11.97 -12.28
CA SER A 138 5.57 -11.68 -10.86
C SER A 138 4.09 -11.83 -10.52
N TRP A 139 3.17 -11.33 -11.36
CA TRP A 139 1.73 -11.51 -11.16
C TRP A 139 1.26 -12.97 -11.35
N ARG A 140 1.82 -13.70 -12.31
CA ARG A 140 1.55 -15.14 -12.50
C ARG A 140 1.93 -15.95 -11.25
N MET A 141 3.11 -15.70 -10.69
CA MET A 141 3.59 -16.36 -9.46
C MET A 141 2.68 -16.08 -8.26
N ARG A 142 2.17 -14.85 -8.13
CA ARG A 142 1.20 -14.49 -7.08
C ARG A 142 -0.11 -15.26 -7.24
N ALA A 143 -0.66 -15.31 -8.45
CA ALA A 143 -1.90 -16.04 -8.73
C ALA A 143 -1.77 -17.54 -8.45
N GLU A 144 -0.60 -18.14 -8.74
CA GLU A 144 -0.29 -19.53 -8.42
C GLU A 144 -0.23 -19.74 -6.89
N LEU A 145 0.49 -18.88 -6.16
CA LEU A 145 0.59 -18.93 -4.70
C LEU A 145 -0.78 -18.82 -4.00
N TRP A 146 -1.66 -17.97 -4.51
CA TRP A 146 -3.00 -17.77 -3.93
C TRP A 146 -3.92 -18.98 -4.07
N GLN A 147 -3.68 -19.83 -5.06
CA GLN A 147 -4.47 -21.05 -5.29
C GLN A 147 -3.90 -22.28 -4.56
N ASP A 148 -2.67 -22.19 -4.06
CA ASP A 148 -1.95 -23.28 -3.41
C ASP A 148 -2.44 -23.57 -1.97
N GLY A 149 -3.21 -22.66 -1.37
CA GLY A 149 -3.82 -22.86 -0.03
C GLY A 149 -2.86 -22.65 1.15
N ARG A 150 -1.57 -22.38 0.90
CA ARG A 150 -0.59 -21.95 1.91
C ARG A 150 -0.50 -20.42 2.04
N ALA A 151 -1.34 -19.67 1.34
CA ALA A 151 -1.39 -18.21 1.42
C ALA A 151 -2.83 -17.72 1.64
N LEU A 152 -2.95 -16.61 2.35
CA LEU A 152 -4.16 -15.82 2.50
C LEU A 152 -3.86 -14.40 2.02
N ILE A 153 -4.84 -13.76 1.39
CA ILE A 153 -4.72 -12.33 1.10
C ILE A 153 -5.02 -11.49 2.33
N GLY A 154 -4.30 -10.39 2.48
CA GLY A 154 -4.43 -9.44 3.58
C GLY A 154 -3.09 -8.83 3.92
N GLY A 155 -2.94 -8.35 5.15
CA GLY A 155 -1.71 -7.65 5.56
C GLY A 155 -1.65 -6.22 5.02
N SER A 156 -2.82 -5.56 4.93
CA SER A 156 -2.91 -4.17 4.47
C SER A 156 -2.15 -3.19 5.34
N ASP A 157 -1.96 -3.54 6.62
CA ASP A 157 -1.36 -2.69 7.65
C ASP A 157 -1.96 -1.27 7.68
N ALA A 158 -3.23 -1.18 7.26
CA ALA A 158 -3.94 0.07 7.09
C ALA A 158 -4.11 0.73 8.47
N GLY A 159 -3.56 1.93 8.61
CA GLY A 159 -3.59 2.69 9.85
C GLY A 159 -2.32 2.62 10.70
N ALA A 160 -1.35 1.74 10.40
CA ALA A 160 -0.09 1.65 11.14
C ALA A 160 0.98 2.64 10.63
N HIS A 161 1.03 2.86 9.32
CA HIS A 161 2.00 3.71 8.64
C HIS A 161 1.33 4.85 7.86
N LEU A 162 0.55 5.64 8.61
CA LEU A 162 -0.44 6.57 8.09
C LEU A 162 0.08 7.50 6.97
N ASP A 163 1.28 8.04 7.08
CA ASP A 163 1.87 8.98 6.11
C ASP A 163 2.73 8.31 5.01
N ARG A 164 2.94 6.99 5.09
CA ARG A 164 3.87 6.25 4.22
C ARG A 164 3.22 5.19 3.35
N MET A 165 2.21 4.47 3.84
CA MET A 165 1.62 3.33 3.11
C MET A 165 0.09 3.43 3.10
N CYS A 166 -0.52 3.17 1.94
CA CYS A 166 -1.98 3.14 1.82
C CYS A 166 -2.48 1.74 1.41
N GLY A 167 -2.54 0.81 2.37
CA GLY A 167 -3.05 -0.54 2.13
C GLY A 167 -4.58 -0.68 2.24
N ALA A 168 -5.27 0.31 2.83
CA ALA A 168 -6.73 0.35 2.97
C ALA A 168 -7.53 0.06 1.68
N PRO A 169 -7.14 0.55 0.48
CA PRO A 169 -7.92 0.35 -0.74
C PRO A 169 -7.83 -1.05 -1.36
N TYR A 170 -7.08 -1.99 -0.77
CA TYR A 170 -6.87 -3.29 -1.40
C TYR A 170 -8.16 -4.06 -1.74
N PRO A 171 -9.24 -4.07 -0.93
CA PRO A 171 -10.39 -4.91 -1.23
C PRO A 171 -11.06 -4.49 -2.55
N THR A 172 -11.25 -3.20 -2.74
CA THR A 172 -11.91 -2.66 -3.94
C THR A 172 -11.00 -2.70 -5.17
N ARG A 173 -9.70 -2.43 -5.00
CA ARG A 173 -8.72 -2.55 -6.08
C ARG A 173 -8.51 -4.00 -6.53
N TRP A 174 -8.52 -4.95 -5.59
CA TRP A 174 -8.46 -6.39 -5.88
C TRP A 174 -9.67 -6.86 -6.69
N LEU A 175 -10.88 -6.48 -6.27
CA LEU A 175 -12.10 -6.80 -7.01
C LEU A 175 -12.08 -6.18 -8.41
N ALA A 176 -11.73 -4.90 -8.53
CA ALA A 176 -11.61 -4.21 -9.83
C ALA A 176 -10.67 -4.97 -10.78
N ASP A 177 -9.51 -5.39 -10.27
CA ASP A 177 -8.49 -6.07 -11.05
C ASP A 177 -8.92 -7.49 -11.46
N CYS A 178 -9.61 -8.22 -10.58
CA CYS A 178 -10.14 -9.56 -10.91
C CYS A 178 -11.33 -9.52 -11.88
N ILE A 179 -12.15 -8.46 -11.85
CA ILE A 179 -13.31 -8.33 -12.74
C ILE A 179 -12.87 -7.76 -14.10
N ARG A 180 -12.11 -6.66 -14.09
CA ARG A 180 -11.87 -5.83 -15.29
C ARG A 180 -10.39 -5.66 -15.64
N GLY A 181 -9.48 -5.86 -14.69
CA GLY A 181 -8.03 -5.72 -14.89
C GLY A 181 -7.37 -7.02 -15.35
N ARG A 182 -6.38 -7.49 -14.58
CA ARG A 182 -5.57 -8.68 -14.90
C ARG A 182 -6.32 -10.00 -14.84
N LYS A 183 -7.47 -10.07 -14.15
CA LYS A 183 -8.29 -11.29 -14.02
C LYS A 183 -7.50 -12.49 -13.48
N LEU A 184 -6.69 -12.25 -12.45
CA LEU A 184 -5.75 -13.22 -11.87
C LEU A 184 -6.45 -14.47 -11.30
N VAL A 185 -7.68 -14.32 -10.82
CA VAL A 185 -8.57 -15.39 -10.37
C VAL A 185 -10.02 -15.04 -10.73
N SER A 186 -10.94 -16.01 -10.61
CA SER A 186 -12.38 -15.73 -10.80
C SER A 186 -12.90 -14.77 -9.72
N VAL A 187 -13.98 -14.04 -10.03
CA VAL A 187 -14.56 -13.07 -9.11
C VAL A 187 -15.11 -13.75 -7.85
N GLU A 188 -15.70 -14.93 -8.00
CA GLU A 188 -16.19 -15.75 -6.89
C GLU A 188 -15.04 -16.16 -5.96
N TYR A 189 -13.91 -16.57 -6.52
CA TYR A 189 -12.72 -16.91 -5.75
C TYR A 189 -12.12 -15.68 -5.08
N ALA A 190 -12.01 -14.55 -5.78
CA ALA A 190 -11.57 -13.27 -5.22
C ALA A 190 -12.42 -12.84 -4.01
N VAL A 191 -13.74 -13.04 -4.07
CA VAL A 191 -14.65 -12.81 -2.94
C VAL A 191 -14.37 -13.80 -1.80
N GLN A 192 -14.27 -15.10 -2.08
CA GLN A 192 -13.98 -16.12 -1.06
C GLN A 192 -12.68 -15.83 -0.29
N MET A 193 -11.64 -15.37 -0.99
CA MET A 193 -10.36 -14.99 -0.41
C MET A 193 -10.45 -13.84 0.61
N MET A 194 -11.49 -13.00 0.54
CA MET A 194 -11.75 -11.93 1.51
C MET A 194 -12.85 -12.26 2.53
N THR A 195 -13.59 -13.37 2.34
CA THR A 195 -14.77 -13.70 3.16
C THR A 195 -14.64 -15.07 3.81
N SER A 196 -14.97 -16.14 3.09
CA SER A 196 -15.07 -17.49 3.66
C SER A 196 -13.70 -18.07 4.03
N GLN A 197 -12.63 -17.73 3.31
CA GLN A 197 -11.28 -18.18 3.65
C GLN A 197 -10.78 -17.61 4.99
N PRO A 198 -10.77 -16.28 5.23
CA PRO A 198 -10.41 -15.75 6.55
C PRO A 198 -11.39 -16.21 7.63
N ALA A 199 -12.70 -16.29 7.36
CA ALA A 199 -13.67 -16.81 8.33
C ALA A 199 -13.33 -18.25 8.76
N LYS A 200 -12.99 -19.14 7.81
CA LYS A 200 -12.56 -20.52 8.10
C LYS A 200 -11.22 -20.59 8.81
N LEU A 201 -10.29 -19.69 8.51
CA LEU A 201 -8.97 -19.64 9.15
C LEU A 201 -9.09 -19.23 10.63
N PHE A 202 -9.93 -18.26 10.94
CA PHE A 202 -10.16 -17.76 12.30
C PHE A 202 -11.29 -18.49 13.04
N GLY A 203 -11.97 -19.42 12.37
CA GLY A 203 -13.05 -20.22 12.93
C GLY A 203 -14.32 -19.41 13.20
N LEU A 204 -14.56 -18.32 12.47
CA LEU A 204 -15.71 -17.45 12.70
C LEU A 204 -17.02 -18.20 12.44
N VAL A 205 -17.85 -18.31 13.47
CA VAL A 205 -19.16 -18.98 13.40
C VAL A 205 -20.12 -18.08 12.63
N ASP A 206 -20.88 -18.68 11.69
CA ASP A 206 -21.97 -18.01 10.96
C ASP A 206 -21.57 -16.72 10.22
N ARG A 207 -20.30 -16.58 9.79
CA ARG A 207 -19.77 -15.42 9.03
C ARG A 207 -18.97 -15.85 7.80
N GLY A 208 -18.81 -14.92 6.85
CA GLY A 208 -17.99 -15.10 5.63
C GLY A 208 -18.70 -15.80 4.47
N GLU A 209 -19.95 -16.24 4.64
CA GLU A 209 -20.75 -16.89 3.60
C GLU A 209 -22.19 -16.33 3.63
N LEU A 210 -22.80 -16.12 2.46
CA LEU A 210 -24.20 -15.73 2.34
C LEU A 210 -25.10 -16.98 2.41
N ARG A 211 -25.71 -17.22 3.58
CA ARG A 211 -26.67 -18.31 3.79
C ARG A 211 -27.69 -17.94 4.86
N VAL A 212 -28.84 -18.62 4.83
CA VAL A 212 -29.86 -18.48 5.87
C VAL A 212 -29.25 -18.83 7.24
N GLY A 213 -29.51 -17.98 8.23
CA GLY A 213 -29.00 -18.11 9.60
C GLY A 213 -27.61 -17.51 9.83
N ALA A 214 -26.88 -17.08 8.78
CA ALA A 214 -25.61 -16.36 8.95
C ALA A 214 -25.84 -14.90 9.39
N HIS A 215 -24.81 -14.26 9.94
CA HIS A 215 -24.81 -12.84 10.23
C HIS A 215 -25.01 -12.01 8.95
N GLY A 216 -25.74 -10.91 9.06
CA GLY A 216 -25.99 -9.97 7.95
C GLY A 216 -24.79 -9.07 7.62
N ASP A 217 -23.61 -9.65 7.44
CA ASP A 217 -22.40 -8.95 7.00
C ASP A 217 -22.32 -9.02 5.47
N ILE A 218 -22.71 -7.93 4.80
CA ILE A 218 -22.95 -7.94 3.36
C ILE A 218 -22.33 -6.70 2.73
N VAL A 219 -21.63 -6.89 1.61
CA VAL A 219 -21.17 -5.81 0.74
C VAL A 219 -21.91 -5.91 -0.58
N ILE A 220 -22.56 -4.81 -0.99
CA ILE A 220 -23.20 -4.67 -2.29
C ILE A 220 -22.37 -3.66 -3.09
N PHE A 221 -21.86 -4.08 -4.22
CA PHE A 221 -21.05 -3.25 -5.11
C PHE A 221 -21.49 -3.43 -6.56
N ASP A 222 -21.20 -2.42 -7.35
CA ASP A 222 -21.38 -2.43 -8.80
C ASP A 222 -20.14 -3.02 -9.46
N ALA A 223 -20.30 -4.12 -10.19
CA ALA A 223 -19.19 -4.83 -10.81
C ALA A 223 -18.51 -4.03 -11.93
N ASP A 224 -19.18 -3.05 -12.52
CA ASP A 224 -18.63 -2.19 -13.57
C ASP A 224 -17.88 -0.98 -12.97
N GLU A 225 -18.26 -0.55 -11.76
CA GLU A 225 -17.69 0.65 -11.11
C GLU A 225 -16.69 0.35 -9.99
N ILE A 226 -16.73 -0.85 -9.37
CA ILE A 226 -15.96 -1.16 -8.15
C ILE A 226 -14.47 -0.90 -8.36
N ALA A 227 -13.89 0.03 -7.60
CA ALA A 227 -12.50 0.44 -7.68
C ALA A 227 -12.08 1.24 -6.43
N SER A 228 -10.88 1.80 -6.47
CA SER A 228 -10.38 2.74 -5.47
C SER A 228 -9.96 4.04 -6.15
N GLU A 229 -10.13 5.15 -5.44
CA GLU A 229 -9.42 6.39 -5.75
C GLU A 229 -7.90 6.16 -5.68
N GLN A 230 -7.13 7.06 -6.30
CA GLN A 230 -5.69 7.12 -6.06
C GLN A 230 -5.42 7.54 -4.62
N ALA A 231 -4.37 6.97 -4.02
CA ALA A 231 -3.93 7.38 -2.70
C ALA A 231 -3.47 8.84 -2.73
N LYS A 232 -3.95 9.63 -1.79
CA LYS A 232 -3.61 11.04 -1.63
C LYS A 232 -3.31 11.34 -0.17
N LEU A 233 -2.45 12.34 0.06
CA LEU A 233 -2.21 12.85 1.39
C LEU A 233 -3.40 13.74 1.79
N VAL A 234 -3.95 13.51 2.98
CA VAL A 234 -4.99 14.33 3.60
C VAL A 234 -4.55 14.74 5.00
N THR A 235 -5.03 15.88 5.48
CA THR A 235 -4.72 16.41 6.81
C THR A 235 -6.01 16.50 7.61
N ASP A 236 -6.40 15.38 8.23
CA ASP A 236 -7.67 15.20 8.92
C ASP A 236 -7.54 14.51 10.29
N LEU A 237 -6.30 14.33 10.78
CA LEU A 237 -6.01 13.79 12.10
C LEU A 237 -5.80 14.90 13.14
N PRO A 238 -5.95 14.60 14.45
CA PRO A 238 -5.67 15.57 15.51
C PRO A 238 -4.28 16.20 15.38
N GLY A 239 -4.20 17.51 15.64
CA GLY A 239 -2.95 18.28 15.54
C GLY A 239 -2.46 18.48 14.11
N ASP A 240 -3.38 18.55 13.14
CA ASP A 240 -3.11 18.78 11.70
C ASP A 240 -2.08 17.79 11.12
N SER A 241 -2.13 16.55 11.61
CA SER A 241 -1.26 15.49 11.11
C SER A 241 -1.80 14.90 9.81
N SER A 242 -0.90 14.58 8.89
CA SER A 242 -1.26 14.03 7.60
C SER A 242 -1.34 12.50 7.59
N ARG A 243 -2.17 11.95 6.71
CA ARG A 243 -2.22 10.52 6.37
C ARG A 243 -2.55 10.30 4.90
N LEU A 244 -2.14 9.16 4.37
CA LEU A 244 -2.58 8.66 3.08
C LEU A 244 -3.98 8.07 3.20
N SER A 245 -4.84 8.44 2.26
CA SER A 245 -6.20 7.96 2.18
C SER A 245 -6.58 7.72 0.72
N ALA A 246 -7.49 6.77 0.50
CA ALA A 246 -8.09 6.47 -0.78
C ALA A 246 -9.54 6.05 -0.56
N GLY A 247 -10.48 6.74 -1.22
CA GLY A 247 -11.90 6.39 -1.18
C GLY A 247 -12.22 5.15 -2.00
N SER A 248 -13.31 4.47 -1.65
CA SER A 248 -13.88 3.39 -2.46
C SER A 248 -14.80 3.94 -3.55
N MET A 249 -14.77 3.33 -4.73
CA MET A 249 -15.70 3.59 -5.84
C MET A 249 -16.60 2.38 -6.06
N GLY A 250 -17.84 2.58 -6.53
CA GLY A 250 -18.76 1.49 -6.86
C GLY A 250 -19.37 0.70 -5.68
N VAL A 251 -19.02 1.03 -4.43
CA VAL A 251 -19.64 0.40 -3.24
C VAL A 251 -21.02 1.02 -2.99
N LYS A 252 -22.09 0.25 -3.19
CA LYS A 252 -23.47 0.71 -3.04
C LYS A 252 -23.96 0.61 -1.60
N ARG A 253 -23.68 -0.50 -0.90
CA ARG A 253 -23.99 -0.66 0.52
C ARG A 253 -22.99 -1.56 1.24
N VAL A 254 -22.78 -1.28 2.52
CA VAL A 254 -22.13 -2.22 3.46
C VAL A 254 -23.04 -2.39 4.67
N LEU A 255 -23.29 -3.64 5.03
CA LEU A 255 -24.07 -4.04 6.19
C LEU A 255 -23.19 -4.80 7.16
N VAL A 256 -23.37 -4.54 8.46
CA VAL A 256 -22.74 -5.29 9.55
C VAL A 256 -23.84 -5.74 10.49
N ASN A 257 -23.91 -7.04 10.79
CA ASN A 257 -25.00 -7.62 11.58
C ASN A 257 -26.41 -7.23 11.08
N GLY A 258 -26.58 -7.05 9.77
CA GLY A 258 -27.85 -6.70 9.12
C GLY A 258 -28.20 -5.20 9.10
N VAL A 259 -27.38 -4.35 9.73
CA VAL A 259 -27.59 -2.89 9.75
C VAL A 259 -26.67 -2.23 8.73
N THR A 260 -27.23 -1.38 7.86
CA THR A 260 -26.44 -0.60 6.89
C THR A 260 -25.54 0.39 7.62
N ILE A 261 -24.24 0.35 7.31
CA ILE A 261 -23.20 1.26 7.84
C ILE A 261 -22.61 2.18 6.77
N VAL A 262 -22.71 1.79 5.49
CA VAL A 262 -22.27 2.58 4.33
C VAL A 262 -23.36 2.54 3.28
N GLU A 263 -23.68 3.69 2.69
CA GLU A 263 -24.59 3.83 1.56
C GLU A 263 -23.95 4.76 0.51
N ASN A 264 -23.86 4.28 -0.74
CA ASN A 264 -23.22 4.97 -1.86
C ASN A 264 -21.81 5.51 -1.54
N GLY A 265 -20.99 4.69 -0.89
CA GLY A 265 -19.62 5.04 -0.51
C GLY A 265 -19.49 5.93 0.73
N VAL A 266 -20.59 6.35 1.36
CA VAL A 266 -20.58 7.24 2.53
C VAL A 266 -20.97 6.48 3.80
N ALA A 267 -20.16 6.58 4.84
CA ALA A 267 -20.48 6.01 6.16
C ALA A 267 -21.60 6.82 6.83
N ASN A 268 -22.60 6.13 7.39
CA ASN A 268 -23.77 6.77 8.02
C ASN A 268 -23.66 6.93 9.55
N GLY A 269 -22.54 6.49 10.15
CA GLY A 269 -22.28 6.57 11.58
C GLY A 269 -22.84 5.41 12.43
N ALA A 270 -23.59 4.48 11.85
CA ALA A 270 -24.04 3.30 12.58
C ALA A 270 -22.86 2.38 12.95
N VAL A 271 -22.84 1.91 14.19
CA VAL A 271 -21.78 1.03 14.75
C VAL A 271 -22.35 -0.27 15.32
N PRO A 272 -23.05 -1.09 14.52
CA PRO A 272 -23.70 -2.34 14.97
C PRO A 272 -22.72 -3.49 15.24
N GLY A 273 -21.41 -3.24 15.11
CA GLY A 273 -20.36 -4.23 15.29
C GLY A 273 -20.27 -4.71 16.74
N THR A 274 -19.85 -5.96 16.91
CA THR A 274 -19.65 -6.59 18.21
C THR A 274 -18.25 -7.14 18.32
N VAL A 275 -17.69 -7.17 19.53
CA VAL A 275 -16.42 -7.84 19.79
C VAL A 275 -16.64 -9.35 19.68
N LEU A 276 -15.91 -10.01 18.77
CA LEU A 276 -15.95 -11.47 18.62
C LEU A 276 -15.12 -12.12 19.73
N LYS A 277 -15.73 -13.05 20.47
CA LYS A 277 -15.13 -13.74 21.61
C LYS A 277 -14.76 -15.18 21.22
N SER A 278 -13.51 -15.53 21.50
CA SER A 278 -13.00 -16.89 21.27
C SER A 278 -13.85 -17.93 22.02
N GLY A 279 -14.23 -19.01 21.33
CA GLY A 279 -15.04 -20.11 21.89
C GLY A 279 -16.53 -19.81 22.03
N ILE A 280 -16.98 -18.58 21.74
CA ILE A 280 -18.40 -18.21 21.65
C ILE A 280 -18.75 -17.93 20.20
N ASP A 281 -18.04 -16.98 19.60
CA ASP A 281 -18.23 -16.56 18.20
C ASP A 281 -17.27 -17.29 17.26
N THR A 282 -16.42 -18.18 17.81
CA THR A 282 -15.47 -18.99 17.04
C THR A 282 -15.46 -20.45 17.45
N TYR A 283 -15.21 -21.33 16.50
CA TYR A 283 -14.84 -22.73 16.75
C TYR A 283 -13.31 -22.90 16.66
N THR A 284 -12.77 -23.91 17.35
CA THR A 284 -11.34 -24.22 17.30
C THR A 284 -10.96 -24.75 15.91
N VAL A 285 -10.10 -24.01 15.21
CA VAL A 285 -9.51 -24.45 13.94
C VAL A 285 -8.25 -25.25 14.26
N THR A 286 -8.23 -26.53 13.90
CA THR A 286 -7.05 -27.37 14.10
C THR A 286 -5.92 -26.94 13.17
N ALA A 287 -4.71 -26.84 13.71
CA ALA A 287 -3.49 -26.56 12.95
C ALA A 287 -2.92 -27.82 12.25
N ARG A 288 -3.55 -28.98 12.45
CA ARG A 288 -3.21 -30.29 11.86
C ARG A 288 -3.93 -30.52 10.56
#